data_AF-A0A8X7WBU4-F1
#
_entry.id   AF-A0A8X7WBU4-F1
#
_cell.length_a   1.000
_cell.length_b   1.000
_cell.length_c   1.000
_cell.angle_alpha   90.00
_cell.angle_beta   90.00
_cell.angle_gamma   90.00
#
_symmetry.space_group_name_H-M   'P 1'
#
loop_
_entity.id
_entity.type
_entity.pdbx_description
1 polymer ?
#
loop_
_entity_poly.entity_id
_entity_poly.type
_entity_poly.pdbx_seq_one_letter_code
_entity_poly.pdbx_strand_id
1 'polypeptide(L)'
;MAFNIKSMAAALSTIITMTAFTSASTSLAQSPEPDNYLNHCIAKISSRCAMYATAEMYHHGLLKQNGCCLEIYHMGQICLNIVTRHVIEALVPKLGATQKQYFIDKATQIWYLCVPV
;
A
#
# COMPACT_ATOMS: atom_id res chain seq x y z
N MET A 1 23.85 -2.98 48.82
CA MET A 1 25.24 -3.22 49.26
C MET A 1 25.42 -4.72 49.46
N ALA A 2 26.58 -5.22 49.05
CA ALA A 2 26.98 -6.63 48.94
C ALA A 2 26.97 -7.38 50.29
N PHE A 3 27.08 -8.71 50.42
CA PHE A 3 27.94 -9.72 49.79
C PHE A 3 27.40 -11.10 50.20
N ASN A 4 27.66 -12.17 49.43
CA ASN A 4 28.43 -13.31 49.95
C ASN A 4 28.77 -14.31 48.84
N ILE A 5 30.07 -14.50 48.65
CA ILE A 5 30.68 -15.49 47.78
C ILE A 5 31.24 -16.57 48.71
N LYS A 6 30.85 -17.82 48.51
CA LYS A 6 31.58 -18.98 49.05
C LYS A 6 31.98 -19.88 47.88
N SER A 7 33.28 -19.79 47.56
CA SER A 7 34.22 -20.83 47.14
C SER A 7 33.63 -22.16 46.70
N MET A 8 34.05 -22.72 45.54
CA MET A 8 34.94 -23.91 45.43
C MET A 8 35.46 -24.01 43.99
N ALA A 9 36.78 -24.12 43.82
CA ALA A 9 37.44 -24.37 42.54
C ALA A 9 37.34 -25.86 42.17
N ALA A 10 37.00 -26.18 40.92
CA ALA A 10 37.39 -27.44 40.29
C ALA A 10 37.26 -27.39 38.76
N ALA A 11 38.36 -27.78 38.12
CA ALA A 11 38.46 -28.54 36.88
C ALA A 11 38.07 -27.87 35.54
N LEU A 12 39.13 -27.67 34.75
CA LEU A 12 39.18 -27.44 33.31
C LEU A 12 38.41 -28.52 32.53
N SER A 13 37.61 -28.10 31.57
CA SER A 13 37.23 -28.91 30.40
C SER A 13 36.94 -27.98 29.22
N THR A 14 37.71 -28.19 28.15
CA THR A 14 37.74 -27.47 26.88
C THR A 14 36.41 -27.49 26.13
N ILE A 15 35.93 -26.34 25.65
CA ILE A 15 35.10 -26.25 24.44
C ILE A 15 35.55 -25.03 23.62
N ILE A 16 36.12 -25.30 22.45
CA ILE A 16 36.39 -24.34 21.39
C ILE A 16 35.05 -23.92 20.80
N THR A 17 34.69 -22.64 20.86
CA THR A 17 33.65 -22.08 19.99
C THR A 17 34.25 -20.90 19.23
N MET A 18 34.65 -21.17 17.98
CA MET A 18 34.90 -20.12 17.02
C MET A 18 33.58 -19.42 16.70
N THR A 19 33.46 -18.15 17.07
CA THR A 19 32.51 -17.23 16.43
C THR A 19 33.22 -15.91 16.16
N ALA A 20 34.01 -15.90 15.09
CA ALA A 20 34.47 -14.64 14.52
C ALA A 20 33.25 -13.93 13.92
N PHE A 21 32.91 -12.80 14.53
CA PHE A 21 31.95 -11.83 14.03
C PHE A 21 32.39 -11.35 12.63
N THR A 22 31.81 -11.92 11.58
CA THR A 22 31.79 -11.28 10.26
C THR A 22 30.42 -10.66 10.09
N SER A 23 30.40 -9.34 10.24
CA SER A 23 29.29 -8.42 10.01
C SER A 23 28.56 -8.76 8.71
N ALA A 24 27.37 -9.36 8.83
CA ALA A 24 26.39 -9.24 7.78
C ALA A 24 26.04 -7.75 7.71
N SER A 25 26.47 -7.07 6.67
CA SER A 25 25.80 -5.85 6.24
C SER A 25 24.38 -6.27 5.90
N THR A 26 23.48 -6.20 6.87
CA THR A 26 22.08 -5.92 6.59
C THR A 26 22.11 -4.57 5.90
N SER A 27 22.26 -4.62 4.57
CA SER A 27 21.59 -3.66 3.73
C SER A 27 20.14 -3.76 4.20
N LEU A 28 19.76 -2.84 5.09
CA LEU A 28 18.40 -2.35 5.14
C LEU A 28 18.17 -1.87 3.71
N ALA A 29 17.74 -2.81 2.87
CA ALA A 29 16.95 -2.48 1.71
C ALA A 29 15.76 -1.74 2.32
N GLN A 30 15.92 -0.42 2.49
CA GLN A 30 14.80 0.49 2.51
C GLN A 30 14.08 0.11 1.22
N SER A 31 13.03 -0.69 1.35
CA SER A 31 12.14 -0.97 0.25
C SER A 31 11.71 0.41 -0.23
N PRO A 32 12.08 0.86 -1.45
CA PRO A 32 11.08 1.66 -2.13
C PRO A 32 9.90 0.67 -2.22
N GLU A 33 8.64 1.02 -2.02
CA GLU A 33 7.98 1.80 -3.05
C GLU A 33 6.44 1.86 -2.90
N PRO A 34 5.80 1.91 -1.71
CA PRO A 34 4.35 2.11 -1.70
C PRO A 34 3.95 3.41 -2.43
N ASP A 35 4.81 4.43 -2.35
CA ASP A 35 4.60 5.72 -3.01
C ASP A 35 4.82 5.69 -4.53
N ASN A 36 5.82 4.97 -5.04
CA ASN A 36 6.04 4.95 -6.48
C ASN A 36 4.99 4.08 -7.22
N TYR A 37 4.38 3.08 -6.57
CA TYR A 37 3.30 2.31 -7.19
C TYR A 37 2.01 3.13 -7.26
N LEU A 38 1.71 3.90 -6.21
CA LEU A 38 0.63 4.88 -6.23
C LEU A 38 0.86 5.94 -7.32
N ASN A 39 2.07 6.50 -7.42
CA ASN A 39 2.42 7.50 -8.44
C ASN A 39 2.29 6.93 -9.86
N HIS A 40 2.69 5.67 -10.07
CA HIS A 40 2.49 4.98 -11.33
C HIS A 40 1.00 4.86 -11.70
N CYS A 41 0.15 4.57 -10.72
CA CYS A 41 -1.30 4.53 -10.93
C CYS A 41 -1.90 5.91 -11.23
N ILE A 42 -1.52 6.94 -10.48
CA ILE A 42 -2.00 8.32 -10.70
C ILE A 42 -1.57 8.83 -12.09
N ALA A 43 -0.37 8.47 -12.57
CA ALA A 43 0.12 8.89 -13.88
C ALA A 43 -0.70 8.34 -15.07
N LYS A 44 -1.53 7.30 -14.86
CA LYS A 44 -2.35 6.68 -15.91
C LYS A 44 -3.68 7.39 -16.17
N ILE A 45 -4.05 8.35 -15.31
CA ILE A 45 -5.33 9.06 -15.40
C ILE A 45 -5.10 10.57 -15.38
N SER A 46 -5.78 11.28 -16.26
CA SER A 46 -5.79 12.74 -16.28
C SER A 46 -6.55 13.29 -15.08
N SER A 47 -6.21 14.50 -14.65
CA SER A 47 -6.95 15.19 -13.59
C SER A 47 -8.44 15.36 -13.92
N ARG A 48 -8.76 15.59 -15.21
CA ARG A 48 -10.13 15.66 -15.72
C ARG A 48 -10.88 14.35 -15.50
N CYS A 49 -10.29 13.22 -15.89
CA CYS A 49 -10.96 11.93 -15.76
C CYS A 49 -10.97 11.40 -14.33
N ALA A 50 -10.00 11.77 -13.51
CA ALA A 50 -10.05 11.53 -12.07
C ALA A 50 -11.25 12.24 -11.43
N MET A 51 -11.51 13.50 -11.78
CA MET A 51 -12.69 14.24 -11.31
C MET A 51 -13.99 13.56 -11.71
N TYR A 52 -14.14 13.14 -12.97
CA TYR A 52 -15.33 12.42 -13.41
C TYR A 52 -15.48 11.05 -12.75
N ALA A 53 -14.38 10.32 -12.51
CA ALA A 53 -14.41 9.04 -11.82
C ALA A 53 -14.85 9.20 -10.36
N THR A 54 -14.33 10.21 -9.67
CA THR A 54 -14.80 10.55 -8.32
C THR A 54 -16.28 10.96 -8.35
N ALA A 55 -16.71 11.79 -9.30
CA ALA A 55 -18.12 12.18 -9.41
C ALA A 55 -19.04 10.97 -9.66
N GLU A 56 -18.62 10.04 -10.53
CA GLU A 56 -19.33 8.78 -10.82
C GLU A 56 -19.49 7.91 -9.57
N MET A 57 -18.51 7.91 -8.65
CA MET A 57 -18.63 7.19 -7.36
C MET A 57 -19.77 7.72 -6.48
N TYR A 58 -20.07 9.02 -6.57
CA TYR A 58 -21.19 9.67 -5.88
C TYR A 58 -22.48 9.70 -6.73
N HIS A 59 -22.57 8.86 -7.77
CA HIS A 59 -23.71 8.74 -8.70
C HIS A 59 -23.92 9.91 -9.67
N HIS A 60 -22.85 10.62 -10.03
CA HIS A 60 -22.89 11.58 -11.13
C HIS A 60 -22.39 10.91 -12.43
N GLY A 61 -23.34 10.38 -13.22
CA GLY A 61 -23.18 9.54 -14.42
C GLY A 61 -22.48 10.14 -15.65
N LEU A 62 -21.44 10.95 -15.46
CA LEU A 62 -20.81 11.76 -16.50
C LEU A 62 -19.56 11.11 -17.11
N LEU A 63 -19.09 9.97 -16.59
CA LEU A 63 -17.80 9.41 -16.97
C LEU A 63 -17.71 8.96 -18.44
N LYS A 64 -18.74 8.25 -18.93
CA LYS A 64 -18.81 7.81 -20.35
C LYS A 64 -18.93 8.99 -21.31
N GLN A 65 -19.80 9.95 -20.98
CA GLN A 65 -20.10 11.10 -21.83
C GLN A 65 -18.88 12.00 -22.02
N ASN A 66 -17.97 12.02 -21.04
CA ASN A 66 -16.77 12.84 -21.07
C ASN A 66 -15.56 12.18 -21.74
N GLY A 67 -15.70 10.96 -22.26
CA GLY A 67 -14.63 10.23 -22.94
C GLY A 67 -13.57 9.65 -22.01
N CYS A 68 -13.87 9.51 -20.71
CA CYS A 68 -12.88 9.09 -19.71
C CYS A 68 -12.72 7.58 -19.57
N CYS A 69 -13.58 6.78 -20.21
CA CYS A 69 -13.51 5.33 -20.06
C CYS A 69 -12.22 4.71 -20.58
N LEU A 70 -11.59 5.28 -21.61
CA LEU A 70 -10.32 4.76 -22.14
C LEU A 70 -9.21 4.85 -21.08
N GLU A 71 -9.13 5.99 -20.38
CA GLU A 71 -8.15 6.20 -19.31
C GLU A 71 -8.44 5.27 -18.12
N ILE A 72 -9.70 5.14 -17.71
CA ILE A 72 -10.09 4.24 -16.62
C ILE A 72 -9.77 2.78 -16.96
N TYR A 73 -10.04 2.36 -18.19
CA TYR A 73 -9.73 1.02 -18.66
C TYR A 73 -8.22 0.76 -18.66
N HIS A 74 -7.42 1.66 -19.24
CA HIS A 74 -5.95 1.56 -19.29
C HIS A 74 -5.27 1.72 -17.92
N MET A 75 -5.89 2.47 -17.01
CA MET A 75 -5.46 2.57 -15.63
C MET A 75 -5.49 1.19 -14.97
N GLY A 76 -6.57 0.44 -15.21
CA GLY A 76 -6.78 -0.90 -14.69
C GLY A 76 -7.45 -0.90 -13.31
N GLN A 77 -8.20 -1.95 -13.02
CA GLN A 77 -9.00 -2.08 -11.80
C GLN A 77 -8.16 -1.94 -10.52
N ILE A 78 -6.97 -2.55 -10.50
CA ILE A 78 -6.07 -2.53 -9.34
C ILE A 78 -5.64 -1.09 -9.04
N CYS A 79 -5.16 -0.36 -10.05
CA CYS A 79 -4.74 1.02 -9.87
C CYS A 79 -5.90 1.93 -9.45
N LEU A 80 -7.08 1.74 -10.05
CA LEU A 80 -8.27 2.51 -9.67
C LEU A 80 -8.63 2.28 -8.20
N ASN A 81 -8.59 1.04 -7.72
CA ASN A 81 -8.84 0.70 -6.31
C ASN A 81 -7.79 1.30 -5.36
N ILE A 82 -6.51 1.30 -5.76
CA ILE A 82 -5.42 1.87 -4.96
C ILE A 82 -5.57 3.38 -4.84
N VAL A 83 -5.78 4.08 -5.95
CA VAL A 83 -6.00 5.54 -5.94
C VAL A 83 -7.25 5.88 -5.14
N THR A 84 -8.33 5.12 -5.30
CA THR A 84 -9.57 5.32 -4.53
C THR A 84 -9.31 5.17 -3.02
N ARG A 85 -8.60 4.11 -2.61
CA ARG A 85 -8.22 3.89 -1.21
C ARG A 85 -7.42 5.06 -0.67
N HIS A 86 -6.39 5.48 -1.40
CA HIS A 86 -5.53 6.59 -1.01
C HIS A 86 -6.33 7.89 -0.83
N VAL A 87 -7.22 8.22 -1.77
CA VAL A 87 -8.08 9.40 -1.71
C VAL A 87 -9.00 9.35 -0.49
N ILE A 88 -9.62 8.21 -0.20
CA ILE A 88 -10.51 8.07 0.98
C ILE A 88 -9.72 8.22 2.28
N GLU A 89 -8.56 7.58 2.38
CA GLU A 89 -7.71 7.63 3.57
C GLU A 89 -7.15 9.03 3.81
N ALA A 90 -6.79 9.75 2.75
CA ALA A 90 -6.25 11.11 2.82
C ALA A 90 -7.34 12.17 3.10
N LEU A 91 -8.49 12.08 2.43
CA LEU A 91 -9.53 13.12 2.50
C LEU A 91 -10.60 12.85 3.54
N VAL A 92 -10.88 11.58 3.87
CA VAL A 92 -11.94 11.19 4.80
C VAL A 92 -11.44 10.14 5.80
N PRO A 93 -10.44 10.47 6.64
CA PRO A 93 -9.83 9.49 7.55
C PRO A 93 -10.82 8.90 8.57
N LYS A 94 -11.91 9.61 8.87
CA LYS A 94 -12.96 9.18 9.81
C LYS A 94 -13.99 8.24 9.20
N LEU A 95 -13.88 7.90 7.92
CA LEU A 95 -14.82 7.01 7.24
C LEU A 95 -14.73 5.59 7.83
N GLY A 96 -15.86 5.00 8.21
CA GLY A 96 -15.90 3.64 8.73
C GLY A 96 -15.48 2.59 7.69
N ALA A 97 -15.00 1.42 8.13
CA ALA A 97 -14.49 0.37 7.24
C ALA A 97 -15.52 -0.05 6.15
N THR A 98 -16.79 -0.17 6.51
CA THR A 98 -17.89 -0.50 5.57
C THR A 98 -18.04 0.56 4.47
N GLN A 99 -17.94 1.84 4.83
CA GLN A 99 -18.04 2.94 3.88
C GLN A 99 -16.79 3.02 2.99
N LYS A 100 -15.60 2.74 3.54
CA LYS A 100 -14.38 2.61 2.73
C LYS A 100 -14.54 1.52 1.68
N GLN A 101 -15.05 0.35 2.09
CA GLN A 101 -15.28 -0.76 1.17
C GLN A 101 -16.32 -0.42 0.10
N TYR A 102 -17.40 0.29 0.45
CA TYR A 102 -18.39 0.77 -0.51
C TYR A 102 -17.77 1.54 -1.68
N PHE A 103 -16.83 2.44 -1.42
CA PHE A 103 -16.17 3.19 -2.47
C PHE A 103 -15.21 2.34 -3.31
N ILE A 104 -14.55 1.33 -2.73
CA ILE A 104 -13.72 0.39 -3.48
C ILE A 104 -14.59 -0.49 -4.40
N ASP A 105 -15.75 -0.92 -3.92
CA ASP A 105 -16.70 -1.68 -4.74
C ASP A 105 -17.26 -0.81 -5.87
N LYS A 106 -17.51 0.49 -5.59
CA LYS A 106 -17.90 1.47 -6.61
C LYS A 106 -16.81 1.72 -7.63
N ALA A 107 -15.55 1.86 -7.22
CA ALA A 107 -14.41 1.96 -8.12
C ALA A 107 -14.35 0.75 -9.07
N THR A 108 -14.53 -0.45 -8.54
CA THR A 108 -14.59 -1.68 -9.34
C THR A 108 -15.76 -1.65 -10.33
N GLN A 109 -16.95 -1.22 -9.92
CA GLN A 109 -18.10 -1.06 -10.84
C GLN A 109 -17.79 -0.06 -11.96
N ILE A 110 -17.17 1.07 -11.64
CA ILE A 110 -16.78 2.08 -12.63
C ILE A 110 -15.80 1.50 -13.66
N TRP A 111 -14.84 0.70 -13.22
CA TRP A 111 -13.93 0.03 -14.14
C TRP A 111 -14.69 -0.90 -15.10
N TYR A 112 -15.62 -1.72 -14.59
CA TYR A 112 -16.45 -2.58 -15.43
C TYR A 112 -17.33 -1.82 -16.42
N LEU A 113 -17.82 -0.62 -16.05
CA LEU A 113 -18.58 0.23 -16.97
C LEU A 113 -17.76 0.62 -18.22
N CYS A 114 -16.43 0.62 -18.11
CA CYS A 114 -15.51 1.04 -19.16
C CYS A 114 -14.79 -0.10 -19.86
N VAL A 115 -15.05 -1.36 -19.48
CA VAL A 115 -14.54 -2.51 -20.23
C VAL A 115 -15.22 -2.53 -21.60
N PRO A 116 -14.46 -2.54 -22.71
CA PRO A 116 -15.02 -2.67 -24.04
C PRO A 116 -15.70 -4.06 -24.18
N VAL A 117 -16.91 -4.06 -24.74
CA VAL A 117 -17.66 -5.28 -25.09
C VAL A 117 -17.45 -5.68 -26.54
#